data_AF-A0AAU6I025-F1
#
_entry.id   AF-A0AAU6I025-F1
#
_cell.length_a   1.000
_cell.length_b   1.000
_cell.length_c   1.000
_cell.angle_alpha   90.00
_cell.angle_beta   90.00
_cell.angle_gamma   90.00
#
_symmetry.space_group_name_H-M   'P 1'
#
loop_
_entity.id
_entity.type
_entity.pdbx_description
1 polymer ?
#
loop_
_entity_poly.entity_id
_entity_poly.type
_entity_poly.pdbx_seq_one_letter_code
_entity_poly.pdbx_strand_id
1 'polypeptide(L)'
;MLHLKRVTAAALITAAAAAGTTLATATTASAASYHCKTSSASVDNPAYSGPWADNYNFDVSLCAKRSGGYIYTYAKVNFEGPVSYVNMTDTLDGARFHLQTKKSVSGTDPVVKSANYTGLEYKLEHGNTAGNGSYTTGTIKYKAGSGRYLADGIIQLDWNNDGKGYRNTNFSASPTV
;
A
#
# COMPACT_ATOMS: atom_id res chain seq x y z
N MET A 1 -30.48 -83.90 -3.09
CA MET A 1 -30.54 -82.42 -3.07
C MET A 1 -30.12 -81.94 -4.47
N LEU A 2 -31.00 -82.07 -5.47
CA LEU A 2 -31.86 -81.02 -6.07
C LEU A 2 -31.07 -79.81 -6.60
N HIS A 3 -31.08 -79.39 -7.87
CA HIS A 3 -31.53 -79.93 -9.16
C HIS A 3 -30.84 -79.09 -10.26
N LEU A 4 -30.42 -79.72 -11.35
CA LEU A 4 -29.97 -79.09 -12.60
C LEU A 4 -31.13 -78.34 -13.28
N LYS A 5 -30.88 -77.20 -13.95
CA LYS A 5 -31.55 -76.84 -15.24
C LYS A 5 -30.90 -75.64 -15.98
N ARG A 6 -30.84 -75.83 -17.30
CA ARG A 6 -30.28 -75.02 -18.40
C ARG A 6 -31.12 -73.77 -18.74
N VAL A 7 -30.58 -72.96 -19.68
CA VAL A 7 -31.21 -72.38 -20.89
C VAL A 7 -31.09 -70.84 -21.02
N THR A 8 -30.19 -70.43 -21.92
CA THR A 8 -30.25 -69.42 -23.01
C THR A 8 -31.07 -68.11 -22.94
N ALA A 9 -30.36 -67.05 -23.40
CA ALA A 9 -30.69 -66.10 -24.48
C ALA A 9 -31.40 -64.76 -24.19
N ALA A 10 -30.90 -63.75 -24.93
CA ALA A 10 -31.53 -62.51 -25.42
C ALA A 10 -31.87 -61.42 -24.38
N ALA A 11 -31.86 -60.11 -24.66
CA ALA A 11 -31.39 -59.22 -25.73
C ALA A 11 -31.70 -57.76 -25.28
N LEU A 12 -31.24 -56.78 -26.06
CA LEU A 12 -31.75 -55.37 -26.17
C LEU A 12 -31.37 -54.41 -25.02
N ILE A 13 -30.39 -53.49 -25.22
CA ILE A 13 -30.41 -52.16 -25.89
C ILE A 13 -31.32 -51.12 -25.19
N THR A 14 -30.76 -49.90 -25.04
CA THR A 14 -31.30 -48.55 -24.72
C THR A 14 -31.09 -48.10 -23.27
N ALA A 15 -30.88 -46.83 -22.91
CA ALA A 15 -30.37 -45.58 -23.50
C ALA A 15 -30.46 -44.52 -22.37
N ALA A 16 -29.79 -43.38 -22.53
CA ALA A 16 -29.90 -42.14 -21.73
C ALA A 16 -29.20 -42.15 -20.34
N ALA A 17 -28.60 -41.06 -19.84
CA ALA A 17 -28.74 -39.65 -20.19
C ALA A 17 -27.42 -38.90 -19.98
N ALA A 18 -27.22 -37.87 -20.80
CA ALA A 18 -26.21 -36.84 -20.59
C ALA A 18 -26.45 -36.14 -19.25
N ALA A 19 -25.57 -36.37 -18.27
CA ALA A 19 -25.51 -35.53 -17.08
C ALA A 19 -24.61 -34.33 -17.41
N GLY A 20 -25.26 -33.21 -17.76
CA GLY A 20 -24.60 -31.92 -17.87
C GLY A 20 -23.99 -31.54 -16.54
N THR A 21 -22.67 -31.65 -16.42
CA THR A 21 -21.93 -30.95 -15.38
C THR A 21 -21.93 -29.49 -15.79
N THR A 22 -22.87 -28.72 -15.23
CA THR A 22 -22.70 -27.27 -15.11
C THR A 22 -21.43 -27.06 -14.30
N LEU A 23 -20.31 -26.79 -14.99
CA LEU A 23 -19.18 -26.14 -14.36
C LEU A 23 -19.71 -24.82 -13.85
N ALA A 24 -20.03 -24.78 -12.56
CA ALA A 24 -20.08 -23.54 -11.82
C ALA A 24 -18.71 -22.90 -12.02
N THR A 25 -18.62 -21.97 -12.97
CA THR A 25 -17.50 -21.04 -13.08
C THR A 25 -17.43 -20.35 -11.74
N ALA A 26 -16.54 -20.82 -10.87
CA ALA A 26 -16.15 -20.12 -9.69
C ALA A 26 -15.75 -18.72 -10.16
N THR A 27 -16.59 -17.73 -9.86
CA THR A 27 -16.21 -16.34 -10.05
C THR A 27 -14.94 -16.17 -9.24
N THR A 28 -13.84 -15.88 -9.94
CA THR A 28 -12.58 -15.50 -9.29
C THR A 28 -12.93 -14.41 -8.28
N ALA A 29 -12.83 -14.73 -7.00
CA ALA A 29 -13.04 -13.76 -5.93
C ALA A 29 -12.15 -12.56 -6.27
N SER A 30 -12.77 -11.43 -6.59
CA SER A 30 -12.06 -10.23 -7.05
C SER A 30 -10.96 -9.97 -6.02
N ALA A 31 -9.70 -10.14 -6.42
CA ALA A 31 -8.57 -9.88 -5.54
C ALA A 31 -8.73 -8.45 -5.07
N ALA A 32 -9.06 -8.24 -3.78
CA ALA A 32 -9.34 -6.91 -3.26
C ALA A 32 -8.22 -5.97 -3.70
N SER A 33 -8.54 -4.99 -4.52
CA SER A 33 -7.57 -4.02 -5.00
C SER A 33 -7.28 -3.02 -3.89
N TYR A 34 -6.10 -2.40 -3.93
CA TYR A 34 -5.82 -1.30 -3.04
C TYR A 34 -6.63 -0.07 -3.47
N HIS A 35 -7.24 0.59 -2.50
CA HIS A 35 -7.85 1.90 -2.66
C HIS A 35 -6.81 2.94 -2.27
N CYS A 36 -6.38 3.74 -3.24
CA CYS A 36 -5.30 4.70 -3.07
C CYS A 36 -5.78 6.13 -3.29
N LYS A 37 -5.18 7.07 -2.55
CA LYS A 37 -5.27 8.51 -2.83
C LYS A 37 -3.87 9.07 -2.95
N THR A 38 -3.62 9.77 -4.05
CA THR A 38 -2.40 10.56 -4.24
C THR A 38 -2.67 12.02 -3.88
N SER A 39 -1.70 12.63 -3.18
CA SER A 39 -1.66 14.07 -2.89
C SER A 39 -0.23 14.55 -2.88
N SER A 40 -0.06 15.84 -3.16
CA SER A 40 1.26 16.43 -3.38
C SER A 40 1.56 17.54 -2.38
N ALA A 41 2.84 17.75 -2.09
CA ALA A 41 3.32 18.85 -1.28
C ALA A 41 4.74 19.24 -1.70
N SER A 42 5.05 20.54 -1.66
CA SER A 42 6.41 21.05 -1.80
C SER A 42 6.96 21.39 -0.42
N VAL A 43 8.20 21.00 -0.14
CA VAL A 43 8.84 21.21 1.16
C VAL A 43 10.22 21.83 0.96
N ASP A 44 10.34 23.06 1.43
CA ASP A 44 11.52 23.92 1.38
C ASP A 44 12.57 23.50 2.41
N ASN A 45 13.86 23.74 2.11
CA ASN A 45 14.93 23.58 3.10
C ASN A 45 15.04 24.87 3.93
N PRO A 46 14.53 24.89 5.17
CA PRO A 46 14.50 26.11 5.97
C PRO A 46 15.88 26.64 6.37
N ALA A 47 16.93 25.82 6.26
CA ALA A 47 18.31 26.22 6.55
C ALA A 47 19.01 26.84 5.32
N TYR A 48 18.42 26.72 4.13
CA TYR A 48 18.98 27.26 2.90
C TYR A 48 18.47 28.69 2.62
N SER A 49 19.38 29.57 2.20
CA SER A 49 19.06 30.96 1.85
C SER A 49 19.73 31.42 0.55
N GLY A 50 20.26 30.47 -0.22
CA GLY A 50 20.92 30.76 -1.49
C GLY A 50 19.91 30.98 -2.63
N PRO A 51 20.40 31.31 -3.83
CA PRO A 51 19.53 31.68 -4.96
C PRO A 51 18.93 30.49 -5.72
N TRP A 52 19.31 29.25 -5.40
CA TRP A 52 18.90 28.06 -6.14
C TRP A 52 17.69 27.38 -5.50
N ALA A 53 16.96 26.58 -6.29
CA ALA A 53 15.89 25.76 -5.75
C ALA A 53 16.44 24.68 -4.81
N ASP A 54 15.79 24.52 -3.68
CA ASP A 54 16.21 23.73 -2.52
C ASP A 54 15.06 22.84 -1.98
N ASN A 55 13.93 22.87 -2.69
CA ASN A 55 12.68 22.24 -2.32
C ASN A 55 12.62 20.78 -2.81
N TYR A 56 12.08 19.88 -1.98
CA TYR A 56 11.55 18.61 -2.44
C TYR A 56 10.07 18.73 -2.80
N ASN A 57 9.71 18.35 -4.02
CA ASN A 57 8.32 18.17 -4.42
C ASN A 57 7.94 16.70 -4.25
N PHE A 58 6.93 16.42 -3.44
CA PHE A 58 6.47 15.07 -3.14
C PHE A 58 5.12 14.79 -3.78
N ASP A 59 5.00 13.60 -4.37
CA ASP A 59 3.73 12.94 -4.69
C ASP A 59 3.60 11.68 -3.85
N VAL A 60 2.70 11.71 -2.86
CA VAL A 60 2.48 10.59 -1.95
C VAL A 60 1.15 9.92 -2.26
N SER A 61 1.20 8.63 -2.55
CA SER A 61 0.04 7.75 -2.69
C SER A 61 -0.12 6.88 -1.44
N LEU A 62 -1.16 7.13 -0.66
CA LEU A 62 -1.55 6.33 0.50
C LEU A 62 -2.60 5.31 0.09
N CYS A 63 -2.35 4.03 0.39
CA CYS A 63 -3.13 2.92 -0.10
C CYS A 63 -3.61 2.02 1.05
N ALA A 64 -4.89 1.66 1.04
CA ALA A 64 -5.49 0.71 1.96
C ALA A 64 -6.20 -0.43 1.23
N LYS A 65 -6.18 -1.62 1.81
CA LYS A 65 -6.91 -2.80 1.32
C LYS A 65 -7.44 -3.62 2.48
N ARG A 66 -8.68 -4.09 2.38
CA ARG A 66 -9.24 -5.12 3.26
C ARG A 66 -9.20 -6.48 2.57
N SER A 67 -8.60 -7.48 3.22
CA SER A 67 -8.57 -8.86 2.70
C SER A 67 -8.33 -9.87 3.82
N GLY A 68 -9.04 -11.01 3.80
CA GLY A 68 -8.84 -12.10 4.75
C GLY A 68 -9.05 -11.72 6.23
N GLY A 69 -9.90 -10.72 6.51
CA GLY A 69 -10.11 -10.20 7.88
C GLY A 69 -8.98 -9.31 8.39
N TYR A 70 -8.13 -8.79 7.50
CA TYR A 70 -7.06 -7.84 7.81
C TYR A 70 -7.18 -6.58 6.96
N ILE A 71 -6.63 -5.49 7.49
CA ILE A 71 -6.32 -4.27 6.75
C ILE A 71 -4.82 -4.28 6.43
N TYR A 72 -4.52 -3.91 5.19
CA TYR A 72 -3.18 -3.72 4.68
C TYR A 72 -3.04 -2.27 4.26
N THR A 73 -2.04 -1.56 4.78
CA THR A 73 -1.74 -0.18 4.36
C THR A 73 -0.29 -0.04 3.97
N TYR A 74 -0.02 0.75 2.93
CA TYR A 74 1.32 1.16 2.54
C TYR A 74 1.27 2.56 1.92
N ALA A 75 2.44 3.15 1.72
CA ALA A 75 2.60 4.40 0.99
C ALA A 75 3.63 4.24 -0.13
N LYS A 76 3.39 4.94 -1.24
CA LYS A 76 4.38 5.19 -2.28
C LYS A 76 4.66 6.68 -2.33
N VAL A 77 5.93 7.05 -2.18
CA VAL A 77 6.43 8.41 -2.30
C VAL A 77 7.17 8.49 -3.62
N ASN A 78 6.80 9.41 -4.49
CA ASN A 78 7.68 9.89 -5.54
C ASN A 78 8.13 11.30 -5.14
N PHE A 79 9.35 11.65 -5.52
CA PHE A 79 9.88 12.97 -5.23
C PHE A 79 10.73 13.50 -6.38
N GLU A 80 10.71 14.82 -6.48
CA GLU A 80 11.63 15.62 -7.29
C GLU A 80 12.39 16.52 -6.32
N GLY A 81 13.72 16.35 -6.26
CA GLY A 81 14.59 17.14 -5.42
C GLY A 81 15.55 17.99 -6.26
N PRO A 82 16.26 18.94 -5.61
CA PRO A 82 17.33 19.68 -6.25
C PRO A 82 18.43 18.74 -6.74
N VAL A 83 18.92 18.97 -7.96
CA VAL A 83 20.09 18.24 -8.51
C VAL A 83 21.31 18.41 -7.60
N SER A 84 21.43 19.55 -6.92
CA SER A 84 22.51 19.81 -5.96
C SER A 84 22.48 18.85 -4.77
N TYR A 85 21.32 18.30 -4.38
CA TYR A 85 21.23 17.37 -3.25
C TYR A 85 21.62 15.93 -3.62
N VAL A 86 21.87 15.64 -4.90
CA VAL A 86 22.24 14.29 -5.34
C VAL A 86 23.60 13.90 -4.74
N ASN A 87 23.59 12.83 -3.95
CA ASN A 87 24.69 12.31 -3.15
C ASN A 87 25.22 13.28 -2.06
N MET A 88 24.41 14.27 -1.65
CA MET A 88 24.69 15.06 -0.44
C MET A 88 24.06 14.36 0.76
N THR A 89 24.89 13.66 1.55
CA THR A 89 24.45 12.91 2.74
C THR A 89 24.39 13.74 4.02
N ASP A 90 24.48 15.07 3.87
CA ASP A 90 24.47 16.06 4.94
C ASP A 90 23.35 17.08 4.74
N THR A 91 22.41 16.84 3.82
CA THR A 91 21.26 17.72 3.63
C THR A 91 20.20 17.48 4.72
N LEU A 92 20.02 16.22 5.12
CA LEU A 92 19.05 15.80 6.12
C LEU A 92 19.81 15.14 7.28
N ASP A 93 19.52 15.54 8.52
CA ASP A 93 19.94 14.78 9.71
C ASP A 93 19.09 13.51 9.89
N GLY A 94 17.94 13.46 9.21
CA GLY A 94 17.11 12.29 9.13
C GLY A 94 15.87 12.48 8.27
N ALA A 95 15.37 11.41 7.66
CA ALA A 95 14.05 11.44 7.05
C ALA A 95 13.29 10.12 7.15
N ARG A 96 11.98 10.22 7.33
CA ARG A 96 11.13 9.03 7.41
C ARG A 96 9.71 9.28 6.95
N PHE A 97 9.08 8.22 6.46
CA PHE A 97 7.63 8.19 6.30
C PHE A 97 6.99 7.58 7.54
N HIS A 98 6.15 8.35 8.24
CA HIS A 98 5.33 7.86 9.34
C HIS A 98 3.98 7.36 8.79
N LEU A 99 3.85 6.05 8.58
CA LEU A 99 2.63 5.43 8.07
C LEU A 99 1.70 5.05 9.21
N GLN A 100 0.41 5.31 9.04
CA GLN A 100 -0.64 5.00 9.99
C GLN A 100 -1.77 4.22 9.31
N THR A 101 -2.31 3.23 10.01
CA THR A 101 -3.63 2.67 9.77
C THR A 101 -4.58 3.31 10.76
N LYS A 102 -5.66 3.92 10.29
CA LYS A 102 -6.70 4.50 11.14
C LYS A 102 -8.03 3.78 10.98
N LYS A 103 -8.83 3.75 12.04
CA LYS A 103 -10.23 3.28 11.99
C LYS A 103 -11.13 4.48 11.76
N SER A 104 -11.99 4.40 10.75
CA SER A 104 -12.95 5.47 10.46
C SER A 104 -14.08 5.47 11.48
N VAL A 105 -14.29 6.60 12.14
CA VAL A 105 -15.34 6.80 13.16
C VAL A 105 -16.02 8.16 12.97
N SER A 106 -17.00 8.48 13.81
CA SER A 106 -17.49 9.85 13.91
C SER A 106 -16.46 10.70 14.65
N GLY A 107 -16.05 11.84 14.07
CA GLY A 107 -15.00 12.70 14.61
C GLY A 107 -13.60 12.31 14.13
N THR A 108 -12.61 12.42 15.01
CA THR A 108 -11.21 12.12 14.67
C THR A 108 -10.98 10.62 14.58
N ASP A 109 -10.46 10.17 13.43
CA ASP A 109 -10.12 8.77 13.21
C ASP A 109 -8.92 8.33 14.08
N PRO A 110 -9.10 7.39 15.03
CA PRO A 110 -8.00 6.92 15.86
C PRO A 110 -7.00 6.08 15.06
N VAL A 111 -5.71 6.28 15.36
CA VAL A 111 -4.62 5.41 14.88
C VAL A 111 -4.72 4.07 15.59
N VAL A 112 -4.87 2.99 14.82
CA VAL A 112 -4.91 1.62 15.36
C VAL A 112 -3.58 0.89 15.19
N LYS A 113 -2.75 1.33 14.25
CA LYS A 113 -1.38 0.85 14.06
C LYS A 113 -0.56 1.88 13.29
N SER A 114 0.73 1.96 13.58
CA SER A 114 1.66 2.83 12.84
C SER A 114 3.04 2.21 12.74
N ALA A 115 3.86 2.74 11.83
CA ALA A 115 5.27 2.39 11.69
C ALA A 115 6.05 3.57 11.11
N ASN A 116 7.32 3.70 11.53
CA ASN A 116 8.28 4.63 10.97
C ASN A 116 9.14 3.92 9.92
N TYR A 117 9.24 4.50 8.74
CA TYR A 117 10.04 3.97 7.63
C TYR A 117 11.15 4.94 7.28
N THR A 118 12.36 4.69 7.78
CA THR A 118 13.54 5.56 7.66
C THR A 118 14.28 5.41 6.34
N GLY A 119 13.96 4.40 5.52
CA GLY A 119 14.57 4.23 4.21
C GLY A 119 14.29 5.36 3.20
N LEU A 120 13.44 6.33 3.56
CA LEU A 120 13.15 7.51 2.76
C LEU A 120 14.36 8.44 2.64
N GLU A 121 15.10 8.65 3.73
CA GLU A 121 16.29 9.51 3.77
C GLU A 121 17.31 9.14 2.70
N TYR A 122 17.77 7.90 2.74
CA TYR A 122 18.70 7.38 1.73
C TYR A 122 18.18 7.64 0.31
N LYS A 123 16.88 7.48 0.06
CA LYS A 123 16.33 7.74 -1.27
C LYS A 123 16.37 9.21 -1.65
N LEU A 124 16.05 10.12 -0.73
CA LEU A 124 16.08 11.56 -0.98
C LEU A 124 17.48 12.09 -1.29
N GLU A 125 18.49 11.54 -0.63
CA GLU A 125 19.90 11.93 -0.83
C GLU A 125 20.53 11.21 -2.04
N HIS A 126 19.97 10.07 -2.46
CA HIS A 126 20.48 9.27 -3.57
C HIS A 126 19.45 9.17 -4.70
N GLY A 127 18.83 10.31 -5.03
CA GLY A 127 18.02 10.46 -6.23
C GLY A 127 18.84 10.15 -7.50
N ASN A 128 18.15 10.05 -8.64
CA ASN A 128 18.83 9.93 -9.93
C ASN A 128 19.60 11.22 -10.26
N THR A 129 20.26 11.27 -11.42
CA THR A 129 21.05 12.45 -11.85
C THR A 129 20.23 13.75 -11.99
N ALA A 130 18.90 13.67 -11.97
CA ALA A 130 18.00 14.82 -11.98
C ALA A 130 17.47 15.19 -10.57
N GLY A 131 17.91 14.51 -9.51
CA GLY A 131 17.38 14.70 -8.14
C GLY A 131 16.08 13.96 -7.86
N ASN A 132 15.60 13.14 -8.80
CA ASN A 132 14.29 12.50 -8.72
C ASN A 132 14.39 11.07 -8.19
N GLY A 133 13.34 10.59 -7.54
CA GLY A 133 13.30 9.20 -7.11
C GLY A 133 11.96 8.76 -6.57
N SER A 134 11.97 7.57 -5.98
CA SER A 134 10.79 7.02 -5.33
C SER A 134 11.16 6.10 -4.18
N TYR A 135 10.22 5.99 -3.24
CA TYR A 135 10.30 5.13 -2.08
C TYR A 135 8.94 4.47 -1.84
N THR A 136 8.92 3.18 -1.54
CA THR A 136 7.71 2.48 -1.11
C THR A 136 7.93 1.93 0.27
N THR A 137 7.01 2.20 1.19
CA THR A 137 7.10 1.70 2.56
C THR A 137 6.83 0.20 2.62
N GLY A 138 7.17 -0.40 3.76
CA GLY A 138 6.61 -1.70 4.10
C GLY A 138 5.08 -1.65 4.25
N THR A 139 4.44 -2.81 4.18
CA THR A 139 2.98 -2.90 4.39
C THR A 139 2.67 -3.15 5.86
N ILE A 140 1.89 -2.26 6.48
CA ILE A 140 1.30 -2.53 7.79
C ILE A 140 0.14 -3.50 7.61
N LYS A 141 0.14 -4.58 8.41
CA LYS A 141 -0.98 -5.51 8.55
C LYS A 141 -1.64 -5.35 9.92
N TYR A 142 -2.96 -5.18 9.92
CA TYR A 142 -3.77 -5.02 11.14
C TYR A 142 -5.01 -5.93 11.09
N LYS A 143 -5.36 -6.59 12.21
CA LYS A 143 -6.55 -7.47 12.29
C LYS A 143 -7.80 -6.60 12.33
N ALA A 144 -8.64 -6.71 11.31
CA ALA A 144 -9.81 -5.85 11.17
C ALA A 144 -10.97 -6.36 12.03
N GLY A 145 -11.54 -5.49 12.86
CA GLY A 145 -12.87 -5.70 13.44
C GLY A 145 -13.99 -5.32 12.46
N SER A 146 -15.22 -5.21 12.97
CA SER A 146 -16.30 -4.51 12.25
C SER A 146 -15.96 -3.02 12.15
N GLY A 147 -16.14 -2.44 10.97
CA GLY A 147 -15.81 -1.05 10.69
C GLY A 147 -14.94 -0.86 9.45
N ARG A 148 -14.78 0.40 9.09
CA ARG A 148 -14.02 0.88 7.94
C ARG A 148 -12.66 1.40 8.40
N TYR A 149 -11.64 1.25 7.56
CA TYR A 149 -10.27 1.64 7.88
C TYR A 149 -9.63 2.37 6.72
N LEU A 150 -8.62 3.20 6.97
CA LEU A 150 -7.88 3.92 5.95
C LEU A 150 -6.38 3.93 6.24
N ALA A 151 -5.60 4.25 5.22
CA ALA A 151 -4.19 4.58 5.33
C ALA A 151 -4.04 6.10 5.46
N ASP A 152 -3.24 6.53 6.43
CA ASP A 152 -2.85 7.92 6.62
C ASP A 152 -1.33 7.97 6.79
N GLY A 153 -0.71 9.14 6.62
CA GLY A 153 0.72 9.25 6.81
C GLY A 153 1.29 10.64 6.60
N ILE A 154 2.52 10.77 7.10
CA ILE A 154 3.24 12.04 7.20
C ILE A 154 4.68 11.80 6.76
N ILE A 155 5.23 12.69 5.94
CA ILE A 155 6.69 12.77 5.74
C ILE A 155 7.26 13.60 6.87
N GLN A 156 8.32 13.09 7.50
CA GLN A 156 9.07 13.79 8.53
C GLN A 156 10.49 14.01 8.03
N LEU A 157 10.88 15.27 7.85
CA LEU A 157 12.22 15.68 7.45
C LEU A 157 12.89 16.42 8.62
N ASP A 158 14.10 16.00 8.97
CA ASP A 158 14.99 16.67 9.91
C ASP A 158 16.11 17.29 9.08
N TRP A 159 16.11 18.61 8.94
CA TRP A 159 17.02 19.31 8.04
C TRP A 159 18.31 19.64 8.77
N ASN A 160 19.44 19.30 8.15
CA ASN A 160 20.73 19.64 8.73
C ASN A 160 20.84 21.16 8.93
N ASN A 161 21.36 21.56 10.09
CA ASN A 161 21.55 22.95 10.52
C ASN A 161 20.27 23.79 10.75
N ASP A 162 19.07 23.20 10.77
CA ASP A 162 17.84 23.95 11.07
C ASP A 162 17.54 24.05 12.59
N GLY A 163 18.05 23.10 13.38
CA GLY A 163 17.88 23.03 14.83
C GLY A 163 16.44 22.80 15.31
N LYS A 164 15.53 22.35 14.45
CA LYS A 164 14.11 22.13 14.75
C LYS A 164 13.71 20.67 14.87
N GLY A 165 14.60 19.74 14.50
CA GLY A 165 14.26 18.33 14.45
C GLY A 165 13.27 18.02 13.33
N TYR A 166 12.60 16.88 13.42
CA TYR A 166 11.58 16.49 12.45
C TYR A 166 10.44 17.51 12.26
N ARG A 167 10.34 18.02 11.03
CA ARG A 167 9.22 18.80 10.53
C ARG A 167 8.25 17.90 9.77
N ASN A 168 6.96 18.10 9.99
CA ASN A 168 5.90 17.22 9.49
C ASN A 168 5.19 17.80 8.28
N THR A 169 5.09 17.00 7.22
CA THR A 169 4.26 17.28 6.04
C THR A 169 3.17 16.24 5.92
N ASN A 170 1.92 16.66 6.06
CA ASN A 170 0.75 15.78 6.01
C ASN A 170 0.26 15.57 4.58
N PHE A 171 -0.31 14.40 4.32
CA PHE A 171 -0.88 14.04 3.02
C PHE A 171 -2.34 13.60 3.17
N SER A 172 -3.06 13.54 2.04
CA SER A 172 -4.45 13.07 2.04
C SER A 172 -4.51 11.57 2.32
N ALA A 173 -5.30 11.20 3.32
CA ALA A 173 -5.61 9.81 3.62
C ALA A 173 -6.22 9.06 2.41
N SER A 174 -6.04 7.75 2.38
CA SER A 174 -6.66 6.87 1.39
C SER A 174 -8.19 6.85 1.56
N PRO A 175 -8.95 6.39 0.54
CA PRO A 175 -10.33 5.99 0.75
C PRO A 175 -10.41 4.87 1.80
N THR A 176 -11.56 4.78 2.46
CA THR A 176 -11.80 3.74 3.47
C THR A 176 -12.11 2.38 2.84
N VAL A 177 -11.69 1.29 3.51
CA VAL A 177 -11.89 -0.13 3.13
C VAL A 177 -12.41 -1.01 4.27
#